data_AF-J9GK98-F1
#
_entry.id   AF-J9GK98-F1
#
_cell.length_a   1.000
_cell.length_b   1.000
_cell.length_c   1.000
_cell.angle_alpha   90.00
_cell.angle_beta   90.00
_cell.angle_gamma   90.00
#
_symmetry.space_group_name_H-M   'P 1'
#
loop_
_entity.id
_entity.type
_entity.pdbx_description
1 polymer ?
#
loop_
_entity_poly.entity_id
_entity_poly.type
_entity_poly.pdbx_seq_one_letter_code
_entity_poly.pdbx_strand_id
1 'polypeptide(L)'
;SGETGSSSQLRDPLIDAPNRALMTCTSEQTVTILTRLGEIPFACPDLGVSATLNELRDAGWRLLKLDIGEDTESENHVGFPVTIQVRKLF
;
A
#
# COMPACT_ATOMS: atom_id res chain seq x y z
N SER A 1 -35.40 12.64 20.61
CA SER A 1 -34.22 11.84 20.97
C SER A 1 -34.22 10.59 20.12
N GLY A 2 -33.16 10.35 19.35
CA GLY A 2 -33.07 9.20 18.47
C GLY A 2 -31.90 9.33 17.49
N GLU A 3 -30.68 9.39 18.02
CA GLU A 3 -29.47 9.26 17.21
C GLU A 3 -29.25 7.78 16.92
N THR A 4 -29.60 7.34 15.71
CA THR A 4 -29.24 6.01 15.21
C THR A 4 -27.85 6.11 14.58
N GLY A 5 -26.83 6.26 15.43
CA GLY A 5 -25.44 6.06 15.04
C GLY A 5 -25.23 4.57 14.80
N SER A 6 -25.44 4.11 13.58
CA SER A 6 -25.05 2.77 13.15
C SER A 6 -23.52 2.75 13.02
N SER A 7 -22.83 2.62 14.15
CA SER A 7 -21.40 2.30 14.20
C SER A 7 -21.20 0.85 13.78
N SER A 8 -21.40 0.59 12.49
CA SER A 8 -20.70 -0.48 11.81
C SER A 8 -19.23 -0.20 12.06
N GLN A 9 -18.61 -0.94 12.98
CA GLN A 9 -17.18 -0.91 13.22
C GLN A 9 -16.51 -1.11 11.86
N LEU A 10 -16.06 -0.01 11.24
CA LEU A 10 -15.41 -0.01 9.93
C LEU A 10 -14.13 -0.82 10.16
N ARG A 11 -14.19 -2.12 9.85
CA ARG A 11 -13.04 -3.00 9.86
C ARG A 11 -12.09 -2.47 8.82
N ASP A 12 -10.99 -1.91 9.27
CA ASP A 12 -9.94 -1.45 8.37
C ASP A 12 -8.98 -2.65 8.21
N PRO A 13 -8.97 -3.32 7.05
CA PRO A 13 -8.18 -4.52 6.85
C PRO A 13 -6.68 -4.28 7.00
N LEU A 14 -6.18 -3.05 6.81
CA LEU A 14 -4.77 -2.72 7.07
C LEU A 14 -4.49 -2.71 8.57
N ILE A 15 -5.43 -2.20 9.37
CA ILE A 15 -5.31 -2.13 10.83
C ILE A 15 -5.55 -3.51 11.45
N ASP A 16 -6.58 -4.23 11.01
CA ASP A 16 -7.08 -5.50 11.58
C ASP A 16 -6.27 -6.74 11.15
N ALA A 17 -5.32 -6.59 10.21
CA ALA A 17 -4.48 -7.70 9.76
C ALA A 17 -3.67 -8.32 10.91
N PRO A 18 -3.43 -9.65 10.85
CA PRO A 18 -2.77 -10.34 11.94
C PRO A 18 -1.31 -9.91 12.12
N ASN A 19 -0.85 -9.93 13.36
CA ASN A 19 0.51 -9.54 13.72
C ASN A 19 1.52 -10.40 12.96
N ARG A 20 2.60 -9.79 12.48
CA ARG A 20 3.63 -10.43 11.66
C ARG A 20 3.16 -10.91 10.28
N ALA A 21 1.93 -10.60 9.87
CA ALA A 21 1.46 -10.82 8.50
C ALA A 21 2.46 -10.24 7.50
N LEU A 22 2.61 -10.94 6.39
CA LEU A 22 3.51 -10.56 5.32
C LEU A 22 2.68 -10.43 4.06
N MET A 23 2.80 -9.30 3.37
CA MET A 23 2.16 -9.13 2.08
C MET A 23 3.10 -8.48 1.08
N THR A 24 2.81 -8.74 -0.19
CA THR A 24 3.46 -8.13 -1.33
C THR A 24 2.43 -7.22 -2.01
N CYS A 25 2.81 -5.97 -2.25
CA CYS A 25 1.98 -5.01 -2.93
C CYS A 25 2.71 -4.44 -4.14
N THR A 26 1.99 -4.12 -5.21
CA THR A 26 2.57 -3.59 -6.45
C THR A 26 2.00 -2.22 -6.74
N SER A 27 2.84 -1.30 -7.19
CA SER A 27 2.42 0.06 -7.53
C SER A 27 1.37 0.03 -8.62
N GLU A 28 0.24 0.68 -8.42
CA GLU A 28 -0.84 0.74 -9.42
C GLU A 28 -0.50 1.65 -10.61
N GLN A 29 0.58 2.43 -10.46
CA GLN A 29 1.08 3.38 -11.44
C GLN A 29 2.60 3.30 -11.49
N THR A 30 3.17 3.55 -12.66
CA THR A 30 4.62 3.54 -12.87
C THR A 30 5.27 4.69 -12.11
N VAL A 31 6.28 4.36 -11.31
CA VAL A 31 7.02 5.32 -10.50
C VAL A 31 8.05 6.02 -11.37
N THR A 32 8.06 7.35 -11.37
CA THR A 32 9.09 8.15 -12.06
C THR A 32 10.06 8.75 -11.03
N ILE A 33 11.21 9.26 -11.49
CA ILE A 33 12.22 9.91 -10.62
C ILE A 33 11.63 11.09 -9.83
N LEU A 34 10.60 11.75 -10.36
CA LEU A 34 9.93 12.88 -9.71
C LEU A 34 8.82 12.45 -8.73
N THR A 35 8.42 11.18 -8.75
CA THR A 35 7.29 10.69 -7.95
C THR A 35 7.73 10.40 -6.52
N ARG A 36 7.00 10.93 -5.54
CA ARG A 36 7.18 10.60 -4.13
C ARG A 36 6.61 9.21 -3.86
N LEU A 37 7.49 8.21 -3.80
CA LEU A 37 7.14 6.82 -3.54
C LEU A 37 6.20 6.63 -2.32
N GLY A 38 6.34 7.48 -1.31
CA GLY A 38 5.51 7.47 -0.10
C GLY A 38 3.99 7.63 -0.34
N GLU A 39 3.62 8.30 -1.42
CA GLU A 39 2.24 8.70 -1.75
C GLU A 39 1.65 7.88 -2.92
N ILE A 40 2.44 6.95 -3.46
CA ILE A 40 2.01 6.11 -4.58
C ILE A 40 1.08 5.03 -4.05
N PRO A 41 -0.08 4.81 -4.67
CA PRO A 41 -0.96 3.71 -4.31
C PRO A 41 -0.35 2.37 -4.73
N PHE A 42 -0.28 1.43 -3.79
CA PHE A 42 0.10 0.05 -4.03
C PHE A 42 -1.11 -0.86 -3.84
N ALA A 43 -1.40 -1.68 -4.84
CA ALA A 43 -2.38 -2.74 -4.76
C ALA A 43 -1.82 -3.89 -3.91
N CYS A 44 -2.49 -4.19 -2.80
CA CYS A 44 -2.16 -5.25 -1.86
C CYS A 44 -3.23 -6.36 -1.96
N PRO A 45 -3.08 -7.34 -2.87
CA PRO A 45 -4.11 -8.34 -3.15
C PRO A 45 -4.41 -9.26 -1.97
N ASP A 46 -3.45 -9.47 -1.07
CA ASP A 46 -3.62 -10.33 0.12
C ASP A 46 -4.74 -9.82 1.06
N LEU A 47 -4.90 -8.49 1.12
CA LEU A 47 -5.93 -7.82 1.91
C LEU A 47 -7.07 -7.24 1.05
N GLY A 48 -6.94 -7.28 -0.28
CA GLY A 48 -7.91 -6.71 -1.21
C GLY A 48 -8.03 -5.18 -1.11
N VAL A 49 -6.94 -4.49 -0.78
CA VAL A 49 -6.91 -3.02 -0.63
C VAL A 49 -5.83 -2.37 -1.49
N SER A 50 -6.02 -1.09 -1.76
CA SER A 50 -4.99 -0.19 -2.28
C SER A 50 -4.56 0.76 -1.18
N ALA A 51 -3.25 0.84 -0.92
CA ALA A 51 -2.70 1.67 0.15
C ALA A 51 -1.35 2.27 -0.23
N THR A 52 -1.07 3.47 0.25
CA THR A 52 0.23 4.12 0.13
C THR A 52 1.22 3.62 1.19
N LEU A 53 2.51 3.82 0.98
CA LEU A 53 3.53 3.51 2.00
C LEU A 53 3.32 4.30 3.30
N ASN A 54 2.80 5.53 3.20
CA ASN A 54 2.46 6.34 4.37
C ASN A 54 1.33 5.70 5.18
N GLU A 55 0.24 5.31 4.52
CA GLU A 55 -0.90 4.63 5.17
C GLU A 55 -0.48 3.29 5.77
N LEU A 56 0.33 2.51 5.05
CA LEU A 56 0.90 1.26 5.56
C LEU A 56 1.70 1.50 6.85
N ARG A 57 2.58 2.51 6.86
CA ARG A 57 3.38 2.88 8.05
C ARG A 57 2.47 3.28 9.21
N ASP A 58 1.48 4.14 8.95
CA ASP A 58 0.57 4.64 9.97
C ASP A 58 -0.34 3.51 10.52
N ALA A 59 -0.63 2.50 9.69
CA ALA A 59 -1.28 1.25 10.07
C ALA A 59 -0.36 0.21 10.75
N GLY A 60 0.91 0.54 11.03
CA GLY A 60 1.83 -0.35 11.74
C GLY A 60 2.51 -1.41 10.87
N TRP A 61 2.54 -1.22 9.54
CA TRP A 61 3.31 -2.04 8.63
C TRP A 61 4.71 -1.48 8.43
N ARG A 62 5.66 -2.39 8.23
CA ARG A 62 7.06 -2.06 7.94
C ARG A 62 7.47 -2.60 6.59
N LEU A 63 8.03 -1.73 5.77
CA LEU A 63 8.70 -2.11 4.52
C LEU A 63 9.91 -3.00 4.83
N LEU A 64 9.95 -4.17 4.21
CA LEU A 64 11.05 -5.14 4.30
C LEU A 64 11.90 -5.15 3.03
N LYS A 65 11.24 -5.14 1.87
CA LYS A 65 11.90 -5.16 0.56
C LYS A 65 11.18 -4.20 -0.37
N LEU A 66 11.95 -3.55 -1.22
CA LEU A 66 11.49 -2.80 -2.38
C LEU A 66 12.22 -3.38 -3.59
N ASP A 67 11.44 -3.76 -4.59
CA ASP A 67 11.89 -4.32 -5.85
C ASP A 67 11.43 -3.39 -6.98
N ILE A 68 12.37 -2.94 -7.81
CA ILE A 68 12.10 -2.06 -8.95
C ILE A 68 12.17 -2.95 -10.18
N GLY A 69 11.04 -3.08 -10.88
CA GLY A 69 10.98 -3.85 -12.11
C GLY A 69 11.66 -3.13 -13.27
N GLU A 70 11.62 -3.78 -14.43
CA GLU A 70 12.17 -3.22 -15.66
C GLU A 70 11.45 -1.94 -16.06
N ASP A 71 12.19 -1.02 -16.67
CA ASP A 71 11.63 0.23 -17.12
C ASP A 71 10.56 0.04 -18.19
N THR A 72 9.53 0.85 -18.08
CA THR A 72 8.48 0.99 -19.08
C THR A 72 8.55 2.42 -19.60
N GLU A 73 8.89 2.57 -20.88
CA GLU A 73 8.76 3.85 -21.56
C GLU A 73 7.28 4.13 -21.84
N SER A 74 6.76 5.23 -21.30
CA SER A 74 5.44 5.74 -21.63
C SER A 74 5.48 7.26 -21.68
N GLU A 75 4.92 7.83 -22.76
CA GLU A 75 4.77 9.28 -22.96
C GLU A 75 6.07 10.08 -22.72
N ASN A 76 7.20 9.63 -23.28
CA ASN A 76 8.52 10.26 -23.17
C ASN A 76 9.13 10.27 -21.75
N HIS A 77 8.54 9.55 -20.79
CA HIS A 77 9.11 9.34 -19.47
C HIS A 77 9.37 7.85 -19.21
N VAL A 78 10.51 7.59 -18.56
CA VAL A 78 10.89 6.27 -18.08
C VAL A 78 10.25 6.09 -16.71
N GLY A 79 9.27 5.20 -16.62
CA GLY A 79 8.60 4.81 -15.38
C GLY A 79 8.97 3.39 -15.00
N PHE A 80 8.98 3.10 -13.70
CA PHE A 80 9.33 1.78 -13.18
C PHE A 80 8.17 1.21 -12.36
N PRO A 81 7.70 -0.02 -12.65
CA PRO A 81 6.79 -0.71 -11.73
C PRO A 81 7.57 -1.03 -10.45
N VAL A 82 6.98 -0.74 -9.29
CA VAL A 82 7.60 -1.02 -8.00
C VAL A 82 6.78 -2.03 -7.25
N THR A 83 7.45 -3.07 -6.77
CA THR A 83 6.85 -4.07 -5.88
C THR A 83 7.48 -3.95 -4.50
N ILE A 84 6.63 -3.88 -3.48
CA ILE A 84 7.05 -3.79 -2.08
C ILE A 84 6.63 -5.05 -1.33
N GLN A 85 7.45 -5.44 -0.36
CA GLN A 85 7.10 -6.47 0.62
C GLN A 85 7.06 -5.82 1.99
N VAL A 86 5.93 -5.91 2.66
CA VAL A 86 5.68 -5.27 3.96
C VAL A 86 5.26 -6.29 5.00
N ARG A 87 5.54 -5.98 6.27
CA ARG A 87 5.20 -6.83 7.40
C ARG A 87 4.48 -6.06 8.50
N LYS A 88 3.37 -6.60 9.00
CA LYS A 88 2.66 -6.07 10.15
C LYS A 88 3.50 -6.24 11.40
N LEU A 89 3.72 -5.18 12.17
CA LEU A 89 4.54 -5.25 13.37
C LEU A 89 3.76 -5.75 14.59
N PHE A 90 2.53 -5.28 14.77
CA PHE A 90 1.73 -5.44 15.98
C PHE A 90 0.24 -5.34 15.72
#